data_AF-A0A954TR96-F1
#
_entry.id   AF-A0A954TR96-F1
#
_cell.length_a   1.000
_cell.length_b   1.000
_cell.length_c   1.000
_cell.angle_alpha   90.00
_cell.angle_beta   90.00
_cell.angle_gamma   90.00
#
_symmetry.space_group_name_H-M   'P 1'
#
loop_
_entity.id
_entity.type
_entity.pdbx_description
1 polymer ?
#
loop_
_entity_poly.entity_id
_entity_poly.type
_entity_poly.pdbx_seq_one_letter_code
_entity_poly.pdbx_strand_id
1 'polypeptide(L)'
;MIKVNQQLAAGILTLLCTVSGLAQQPKVDAVLSVIDRDSDGTLSASELKAAPASIRMLDINEDGVVALDEVQGRDQRGTGGSRLGGYEIPPPANNVPEHDYNMIVGRLTDHSVTVRVLLRINTKASITYGTVSGEHTDVIQAQSVTRGKPIDFVLDGLLPNTRYYYQLHYESRGREQQSAVCTFHTQRDEASPFVFTVQADSHLDENTSGEVYLRTLGNALADQPDFHFALGDTFMTGKYVKPELSEPQYLAQRYYLGQLCHSAALYFALGNHDGEAGNRGSNVWATMTRKRFIPNPFPDEFFTGNENREPEIGLPENYYQFEWGDAQFIVLDPFRHTTTRSRGGDSDNWY
;
A
#
# COMPACT_ATOMS: atom_id res chain seq x y z
N MET A 1 -41.52 2.13 -56.86
CA MET A 1 -40.56 1.30 -57.62
C MET A 1 -39.88 0.37 -56.63
N ILE A 2 -40.01 -0.93 -56.89
CA ILE A 2 -39.47 -2.10 -56.18
C ILE A 2 -37.91 -2.01 -56.20
N LYS A 3 -37.14 -2.32 -55.15
CA LYS A 3 -36.87 -3.67 -54.61
C LYS A 3 -36.07 -3.61 -53.30
N VAL A 4 -36.47 -4.42 -52.33
CA VAL A 4 -35.66 -4.89 -51.19
C VAL A 4 -34.83 -6.09 -51.66
N ASN A 5 -33.62 -6.29 -51.12
CA ASN A 5 -33.10 -7.65 -50.93
C ASN A 5 -32.12 -7.71 -49.75
N GLN A 6 -32.49 -8.50 -48.74
CA GLN A 6 -31.59 -9.05 -47.73
C GLN A 6 -30.98 -10.36 -48.24
N GLN A 7 -29.72 -10.63 -47.91
CA GLN A 7 -29.26 -12.00 -47.65
C GLN A 7 -27.97 -11.99 -46.81
N LEU A 8 -28.02 -12.71 -45.69
CA LEU A 8 -26.88 -13.16 -44.90
C LEU A 8 -26.12 -14.27 -45.64
N ALA A 9 -24.79 -14.31 -45.52
CA ALA A 9 -24.02 -15.51 -45.17
C ALA A 9 -22.52 -15.22 -44.95
N ALA A 10 -22.08 -15.46 -43.72
CA ALA A 10 -20.81 -16.03 -43.25
C ALA A 10 -19.51 -15.92 -44.08
N GLY A 11 -18.48 -15.36 -43.42
CA GLY A 11 -17.16 -15.98 -43.28
C GLY A 11 -16.11 -15.64 -44.33
N ILE A 12 -15.12 -14.82 -43.95
CA ILE A 12 -13.68 -15.12 -44.07
C ILE A 12 -12.89 -14.10 -43.23
N LEU A 13 -12.05 -14.68 -42.37
CA LEU A 13 -10.92 -14.15 -41.61
C LEU A 13 -10.18 -12.98 -42.29
N THR A 14 -9.98 -11.87 -41.58
CA THR A 14 -8.86 -10.95 -41.85
C THR A 14 -8.24 -10.51 -40.53
N LEU A 15 -7.06 -11.09 -40.27
CA LEU A 15 -6.11 -10.65 -39.27
C LEU A 15 -5.62 -9.25 -39.67
N LEU A 16 -5.89 -8.24 -38.84
CA LEU A 16 -5.19 -6.97 -38.90
C LEU A 16 -4.70 -6.64 -37.49
N CYS A 17 -3.45 -7.04 -37.24
CA CYS A 17 -2.62 -6.42 -36.23
C CYS A 17 -2.53 -4.92 -36.53
N THR A 18 -3.07 -4.08 -35.66
CA THR A 18 -2.57 -2.72 -35.49
C THR A 18 -2.16 -2.55 -34.05
N VAL A 19 -0.84 -2.65 -33.86
CA VAL A 19 -0.13 -2.17 -32.69
C VAL A 19 -0.35 -0.66 -32.64
N SER A 20 -1.21 -0.18 -31.75
CA SER A 20 -1.29 1.24 -31.42
C SER A 20 -0.30 1.48 -30.30
N GLY A 21 0.86 2.03 -30.66
CA GLY A 21 1.97 2.28 -29.77
C GLY A 21 1.60 3.14 -28.57
N LEU A 22 2.27 2.83 -27.47
CA LEU A 22 2.48 3.70 -26.31
C LEU A 22 2.97 5.08 -26.81
N ALA A 23 2.06 6.04 -26.88
CA ALA A 23 2.44 7.44 -26.92
C ALA A 23 2.80 7.83 -25.48
N GLN A 24 4.10 7.86 -25.22
CA GLN A 24 4.68 8.58 -24.09
C GLN A 24 4.05 9.98 -24.06
N GLN A 25 3.35 10.35 -22.98
CA GLN A 25 2.86 11.72 -22.85
C GLN A 25 4.05 12.68 -22.98
N PRO A 26 3.95 13.72 -23.83
CA PRO A 26 5.03 14.69 -23.95
C PRO A 26 5.22 15.35 -22.59
N LYS A 27 6.48 15.58 -22.19
CA LYS A 27 6.79 16.47 -21.07
C LYS A 27 6.04 17.78 -21.30
N VAL A 28 5.02 18.04 -20.49
CA VAL A 28 4.25 19.28 -20.58
C VAL A 28 5.20 20.40 -20.15
N ASP A 29 5.41 21.36 -21.05
CA ASP A 29 6.22 22.54 -20.78
C ASP A 29 5.56 23.31 -19.61
N ALA A 30 6.31 23.53 -18.53
CA ALA A 30 5.78 24.12 -17.30
C ALA A 30 5.19 25.52 -17.50
N VAL A 31 5.62 26.22 -18.56
CA VAL A 31 5.02 27.50 -18.97
C VAL A 31 3.63 27.27 -19.56
N LEU A 32 3.43 26.23 -20.36
CA LEU A 32 2.13 25.90 -20.95
C LEU A 32 1.13 25.46 -19.89
N SER A 33 1.55 24.67 -18.89
CA SER A 33 0.67 24.20 -17.81
C SER A 33 0.16 25.31 -16.87
N VAL A 34 0.85 26.45 -16.82
CA VAL A 34 0.44 27.60 -16.00
C VAL A 34 -0.46 28.56 -16.78
N ILE A 35 -0.39 28.52 -18.12
CA ILE A 35 -1.25 29.32 -19.00
C ILE A 35 -2.57 28.57 -19.26
N ASP A 36 -2.53 27.26 -19.47
CA ASP A 36 -3.70 26.35 -19.59
C ASP A 36 -4.35 26.15 -18.21
N ARG A 37 -5.23 27.08 -17.85
CA ARG A 37 -5.79 27.20 -16.50
C ARG A 37 -6.91 26.19 -16.27
N ASP A 38 -7.63 25.80 -17.32
CA ASP A 38 -8.66 24.77 -17.24
C ASP A 38 -8.15 23.36 -17.55
N SER A 39 -6.87 23.24 -17.92
CA SER A 39 -6.16 21.97 -18.15
C SER A 39 -6.81 21.11 -19.25
N ASP A 40 -7.39 21.78 -20.25
CA ASP A 40 -8.03 21.11 -21.39
C ASP A 40 -7.04 20.71 -22.49
N GLY A 41 -5.76 21.11 -22.35
CA GLY A 41 -4.67 20.79 -23.27
C GLY A 41 -4.56 21.77 -24.45
N THR A 42 -5.34 22.84 -24.47
CA THR A 42 -5.32 23.89 -25.50
C THR A 42 -5.23 25.29 -24.87
N LEU A 43 -4.76 26.29 -25.63
CA LEU A 43 -4.67 27.67 -25.12
C LEU A 43 -5.78 28.54 -25.70
N SER A 44 -6.73 28.94 -24.86
CA SER A 44 -7.79 29.87 -25.24
C SER A 44 -7.33 31.33 -25.26
N ALA A 45 -8.05 32.20 -25.98
CA ALA A 45 -7.77 33.63 -26.01
C ALA A 45 -7.92 34.31 -24.63
N SER A 46 -8.78 33.76 -23.77
CA SER A 46 -8.93 34.16 -22.36
C SER A 46 -7.68 33.86 -21.54
N GLU A 47 -7.11 32.68 -21.73
CA GLU A 47 -5.91 32.23 -21.02
C GLU A 47 -4.67 32.98 -21.46
N LEU A 48 -4.50 33.23 -22.75
CA LEU A 48 -3.41 34.06 -23.27
C LEU A 48 -3.50 35.52 -22.75
N LYS A 49 -4.71 36.03 -22.51
CA LYS A 49 -4.93 37.36 -21.93
C LYS A 49 -4.63 37.41 -20.43
N ALA A 50 -4.81 36.28 -19.72
CA ALA A 50 -4.45 36.12 -18.32
C ALA A 50 -2.99 35.68 -18.11
N ALA A 51 -2.31 35.20 -19.16
CA ALA A 51 -0.96 34.68 -19.13
C ALA A 51 0.06 35.58 -18.44
N PRO A 52 0.06 36.92 -18.60
CA PRO A 52 1.02 37.76 -17.88
C PRO A 52 0.88 37.71 -16.36
N ALA A 53 -0.32 37.43 -15.83
CA ALA A 53 -0.53 37.27 -14.39
C ALA A 53 -0.13 35.85 -13.93
N SER A 54 -0.42 34.83 -14.73
CA SER A 54 -0.06 33.44 -14.41
C SER A 54 1.45 33.20 -14.52
N ILE A 55 2.12 33.77 -15.52
CA ILE A 55 3.57 33.65 -15.72
C ILE A 55 4.35 34.35 -14.60
N ARG A 56 3.82 35.46 -14.04
CA ARG A 56 4.42 36.11 -12.85
C ARG A 56 4.45 35.20 -11.62
N MET A 57 3.59 34.18 -11.54
CA MET A 57 3.64 33.22 -10.44
C MET A 57 4.88 32.30 -10.53
N LEU A 58 5.54 32.24 -11.69
CA LEU A 58 6.77 31.48 -11.91
C LEU A 58 8.05 32.30 -11.65
N ASP A 59 7.94 33.63 -11.58
CA ASP A 59 9.05 34.54 -11.23
C ASP A 59 9.15 34.59 -9.70
N ILE A 60 9.88 33.63 -9.15
CA ILE A 60 9.97 33.41 -7.70
C ILE A 60 10.80 34.51 -7.03
N ASN A 61 11.80 35.03 -7.71
CA ASN A 61 12.72 36.02 -7.15
C ASN A 61 12.23 37.48 -7.33
N GLU A 62 11.11 37.68 -8.05
CA GLU A 62 10.47 38.96 -8.36
C GLU A 62 11.37 39.95 -9.13
N ASP A 63 12.31 39.45 -9.94
CA ASP A 63 13.21 40.27 -10.76
C ASP A 63 12.61 40.68 -12.12
N GLY A 64 11.43 40.16 -12.44
CA GLY A 64 10.68 40.45 -13.66
C GLY A 64 11.00 39.53 -14.84
N VAL A 65 11.82 38.49 -14.64
CA VAL A 65 12.21 37.51 -15.66
C VAL A 65 12.00 36.09 -15.12
N VAL A 66 11.20 35.27 -15.81
CA VAL A 66 11.07 33.84 -15.46
C VAL A 66 12.25 33.06 -16.05
N ALA A 67 13.21 32.70 -15.20
CA ALA A 67 14.39 31.94 -15.55
C ALA A 67 14.16 30.42 -15.45
N LEU A 68 14.93 29.62 -16.21
CA LEU A 68 14.78 28.17 -16.25
C LEU A 68 14.92 27.53 -14.87
N ASP A 69 15.76 28.09 -14.01
CA ASP A 69 15.95 27.64 -12.62
C ASP A 69 14.83 28.06 -11.67
N GLU A 70 13.95 28.97 -12.05
CA GLU A 70 12.72 29.29 -11.30
C GLU A 70 11.58 28.36 -11.69
N VAL A 71 11.55 27.98 -12.98
CA VAL A 71 10.66 26.95 -13.52
C VAL A 71 11.07 25.55 -13.05
N GLN A 72 12.37 25.32 -12.86
CA GLN A 72 12.93 24.03 -12.42
C GLN A 72 13.29 24.01 -10.93
N GLY A 73 13.10 25.12 -10.21
CA GLY A 73 13.37 25.29 -8.78
C GLY A 73 14.84 25.10 -8.40
N ARG A 74 15.62 26.19 -8.31
CA ARG A 74 16.98 26.14 -7.73
C ARG A 74 16.98 26.21 -6.20
N ASP A 75 17.49 25.12 -5.66
CA ASP A 75 18.12 24.96 -4.36
C ASP A 75 18.93 26.17 -3.90
N GLN A 76 18.50 26.81 -2.82
CA GLN A 76 19.41 27.32 -1.81
C GLN A 76 18.96 26.84 -0.42
N ARG A 77 19.82 25.99 0.16
CA ARG A 77 19.79 25.38 1.50
C ARG A 77 18.85 24.17 1.67
N GLY A 78 19.42 23.01 1.32
CA GLY A 78 19.28 21.80 2.11
C GLY A 78 18.14 20.88 1.71
N THR A 79 18.55 19.68 1.30
CA THR A 79 17.76 18.43 1.24
C THR A 79 16.83 18.29 0.04
N GLY A 80 17.31 17.53 -0.96
CA GLY A 80 16.48 16.88 -1.96
C GLY A 80 15.53 15.86 -1.32
N GLY A 81 14.40 16.38 -0.87
CA GLY A 81 13.16 15.69 -0.57
C GLY A 81 12.04 16.67 -0.92
N SER A 82 10.85 16.19 -1.26
CA SER A 82 9.71 17.09 -1.45
C SER A 82 9.60 18.03 -0.24
N ARG A 83 9.23 19.31 -0.46
CA ARG A 83 9.01 20.33 0.60
C ARG A 83 7.93 19.93 1.63
N LEU A 84 7.38 18.72 1.49
CA LEU A 84 6.36 18.09 2.29
C LEU A 84 7.00 17.46 3.54
N GLY A 85 6.41 17.71 4.71
CA GLY A 85 6.89 17.25 6.01
C GLY A 85 6.75 18.31 7.10
N GLY A 86 7.17 17.97 8.31
CA GLY A 86 6.86 18.77 9.50
C GLY A 86 5.38 18.66 9.91
N TYR A 87 4.75 17.53 9.62
CA TYR A 87 3.34 17.34 9.94
C TYR A 87 3.11 17.32 11.46
N GLU A 88 2.18 18.17 11.90
CA GLU A 88 1.57 18.11 13.23
C GLU A 88 0.23 17.38 13.21
N ILE A 89 -0.44 17.40 12.05
CA ILE A 89 -1.72 16.76 11.79
C ILE A 89 -1.59 15.96 10.47
N PRO A 90 -2.15 14.75 10.38
CA PRO A 90 -2.12 13.96 9.15
C PRO A 90 -2.74 14.69 7.94
N PRO A 91 -2.17 14.52 6.74
CA PRO A 91 -2.76 15.03 5.50
C PRO A 91 -4.18 14.51 5.23
N PRO A 92 -5.00 15.20 4.42
CA PRO A 92 -6.41 14.85 4.21
C PRO A 92 -6.68 13.42 3.71
N ALA A 93 -5.75 12.81 2.96
CA ALA A 93 -5.86 11.43 2.48
C ALA A 93 -5.97 10.39 3.63
N ASN A 94 -5.61 10.78 4.85
CA ASN A 94 -5.72 9.96 6.05
C ASN A 94 -7.14 9.96 6.66
N ASN A 95 -8.03 10.83 6.20
CA ASN A 95 -9.42 10.88 6.65
C ASN A 95 -10.23 9.76 5.98
N VAL A 96 -10.19 8.57 6.59
CA VAL A 96 -10.90 7.39 6.09
C VAL A 96 -12.34 7.32 6.65
N PRO A 97 -13.30 6.72 5.91
CA PRO A 97 -14.65 6.51 6.40
C PRO A 97 -14.72 5.75 7.73
N GLU A 98 -15.74 6.02 8.55
CA GLU A 98 -16.01 5.22 9.74
C GLU A 98 -16.30 3.75 9.37
N HIS A 99 -15.74 2.83 10.13
CA HIS A 99 -15.90 1.39 9.96
C HIS A 99 -15.73 0.69 11.30
N ASP A 100 -16.46 -0.41 11.50
CA ASP A 100 -16.42 -1.17 12.76
C ASP A 100 -15.13 -1.98 12.89
N TYR A 101 -14.57 -2.46 11.77
CA TYR A 101 -13.40 -3.32 11.76
C TYR A 101 -12.55 -3.15 10.50
N ASN A 102 -11.32 -3.64 10.57
CA ASN A 102 -10.45 -3.88 9.43
C ASN A 102 -9.59 -5.14 9.70
N MET A 103 -9.38 -5.96 8.66
CA MET A 103 -8.61 -7.19 8.73
C MET A 103 -7.39 -7.11 7.82
N ILE A 104 -6.27 -7.67 8.29
CA ILE A 104 -5.09 -7.92 7.46
C ILE A 104 -4.63 -9.34 7.75
N VAL A 105 -4.45 -10.11 6.69
CA VAL A 105 -3.80 -11.41 6.68
C VAL A 105 -2.30 -11.21 6.54
N GLY A 106 -1.51 -11.97 7.27
CA GLY A 106 -0.05 -12.05 7.11
C GLY A 106 0.48 -13.32 7.76
N ARG A 107 1.81 -13.50 7.73
CA ARG A 107 2.47 -14.71 8.27
C ARG A 107 1.83 -16.00 7.74
N LEU A 108 1.48 -15.99 6.46
CA LEU A 108 0.85 -17.09 5.76
C LEU A 108 1.91 -18.13 5.39
N THR A 109 1.70 -19.37 5.79
CA THR A 109 2.62 -20.50 5.57
C THR A 109 1.95 -21.60 4.74
N ASP A 110 2.56 -22.77 4.69
CA ASP A 110 1.97 -24.01 4.17
C ASP A 110 0.86 -24.59 5.06
N HIS A 111 0.83 -24.26 6.35
CA HIS A 111 -0.10 -24.88 7.31
C HIS A 111 -0.78 -23.89 8.28
N SER A 112 -0.49 -22.60 8.20
CA SER A 112 -1.09 -21.60 9.10
C SER A 112 -1.19 -20.21 8.49
N VAL A 113 -2.00 -19.37 9.11
CA VAL A 113 -2.13 -17.95 8.76
C VAL A 113 -2.49 -17.11 9.99
N THR A 114 -1.98 -15.88 10.05
CA THR A 114 -2.43 -14.89 11.03
C THR A 114 -3.43 -13.93 10.40
N VAL A 115 -4.66 -13.92 10.93
CA VAL A 115 -5.66 -12.88 10.65
C VAL A 115 -5.60 -11.84 11.77
N ARG A 116 -4.94 -10.70 11.52
CA ARG A 116 -4.92 -9.57 12.46
C ARG A 116 -6.15 -8.72 12.25
N VAL A 117 -6.96 -8.58 13.29
CA VAL A 117 -8.23 -7.85 13.28
C VAL A 117 -8.13 -6.62 14.18
N LEU A 118 -8.53 -5.46 13.68
CA LEU A 118 -8.69 -4.23 14.45
C LEU A 118 -10.17 -3.85 14.49
N LEU A 119 -10.81 -3.93 15.67
CA LEU A 119 -12.18 -3.48 15.89
C LEU A 119 -12.21 -2.11 16.58
N ARG A 120 -13.18 -1.27 16.20
CA ARG A 120 -13.41 0.08 16.74
C ARG A 120 -14.46 0.11 17.86
N ILE A 121 -14.76 -1.06 18.42
CA ILE A 121 -15.69 -1.30 19.53
C ILE A 121 -15.10 -2.30 20.53
N ASN A 122 -15.53 -2.23 21.79
CA ASN A 122 -15.26 -3.29 22.77
C ASN A 122 -16.28 -4.40 22.53
N THR A 123 -15.81 -5.62 22.25
CA THR A 123 -16.71 -6.73 21.87
C THR A 123 -16.05 -8.09 22.10
N LYS A 124 -16.74 -9.17 21.76
CA LYS A 124 -16.14 -10.48 21.51
C LYS A 124 -16.14 -10.74 20.01
N ALA A 125 -15.09 -11.37 19.52
CA ALA A 125 -14.98 -11.75 18.12
C ALA A 125 -14.42 -13.16 17.94
N SER A 126 -14.88 -13.88 16.94
CA SER A 126 -14.43 -15.21 16.52
C SER A 126 -14.20 -15.24 15.01
N ILE A 127 -13.52 -16.28 14.52
CA ILE A 127 -13.40 -16.53 13.09
C ILE A 127 -13.92 -17.93 12.79
N THR A 128 -14.76 -18.04 11.77
CA THR A 128 -15.10 -19.34 11.15
C THR A 128 -14.33 -19.49 9.86
N TYR A 129 -13.86 -20.69 9.53
CA TYR A 129 -13.14 -20.96 8.29
C TYR A 129 -13.38 -22.38 7.76
N GLY A 130 -13.05 -22.60 6.49
CA GLY A 130 -13.19 -23.89 5.81
C GLY A 130 -12.67 -23.84 4.37
N THR A 131 -12.64 -24.98 3.69
CA THR A 131 -12.15 -25.09 2.29
C THR A 131 -13.24 -24.89 1.24
N VAL A 132 -14.51 -24.81 1.66
CA VAL A 132 -15.66 -24.58 0.80
C VAL A 132 -16.27 -23.21 1.12
N SER A 133 -16.45 -22.38 0.09
CA SER A 133 -17.01 -21.05 0.25
C SER A 133 -18.45 -21.13 0.80
N GLY A 134 -18.70 -20.48 1.94
CA GLY A 134 -20.01 -20.46 2.60
C GLY A 134 -20.27 -21.65 3.53
N GLU A 135 -19.36 -22.63 3.57
CA GLU A 135 -19.41 -23.77 4.50
C GLU A 135 -18.15 -23.74 5.38
N HIS A 136 -18.22 -23.01 6.48
CA HIS A 136 -17.13 -22.90 7.45
C HIS A 136 -17.32 -23.92 8.57
N THR A 137 -16.56 -25.02 8.51
CA THR A 137 -16.65 -26.13 9.47
C THR A 137 -15.87 -25.87 10.75
N ASP A 138 -14.83 -25.06 10.68
CA ASP A 138 -13.89 -24.82 11.76
C ASP A 138 -14.08 -23.44 12.37
N VAL A 139 -13.80 -23.34 13.68
CA VAL A 139 -14.05 -22.13 14.46
C VAL A 139 -12.88 -21.84 15.39
N ILE A 140 -12.31 -20.65 15.27
CA ILE A 140 -11.49 -20.06 16.34
C ILE A 140 -12.43 -19.41 17.35
N GLN A 141 -12.37 -19.88 18.60
CA GLN A 141 -13.27 -19.46 19.66
C GLN A 141 -13.21 -17.96 19.93
N ALA A 142 -14.33 -17.42 20.44
CA ALA A 142 -14.48 -16.00 20.65
C ALA A 142 -13.48 -15.44 21.67
N GLN A 143 -12.78 -14.37 21.29
CA GLN A 143 -11.83 -13.63 22.12
C GLN A 143 -12.38 -12.25 22.47
N SER A 144 -12.06 -11.76 23.67
CA SER A 144 -12.40 -10.39 24.08
C SER A 144 -11.53 -9.38 23.33
N VAL A 145 -12.17 -8.40 22.69
CA VAL A 145 -11.53 -7.35 21.91
C VAL A 145 -11.69 -6.01 22.62
N THR A 146 -10.57 -5.32 22.79
CA THR A 146 -10.56 -3.92 23.25
C THR A 146 -10.53 -2.99 22.04
N ARG A 147 -11.42 -2.01 22.03
CA ARG A 147 -11.50 -0.97 21.00
C ARG A 147 -10.12 -0.39 20.69
N GLY A 148 -9.76 -0.37 19.41
CA GLY A 148 -8.52 0.25 18.92
C GLY A 148 -7.25 -0.58 19.14
N LYS A 149 -7.35 -1.75 19.77
CA LYS A 149 -6.23 -2.69 19.94
C LYS A 149 -6.40 -3.87 18.97
N PRO A 150 -5.44 -4.08 18.03
CA PRO A 150 -5.47 -5.26 17.17
C PRO A 150 -5.37 -6.55 18.00
N ILE A 151 -6.03 -7.61 17.51
CA ILE A 151 -5.89 -8.98 18.02
C ILE A 151 -5.57 -9.92 16.86
N ASP A 152 -4.85 -10.99 17.15
CA ASP A 152 -4.48 -12.01 16.17
C ASP A 152 -5.34 -13.26 16.37
N PHE A 153 -5.96 -13.71 15.29
CA PHE A 153 -6.50 -15.06 15.18
C PHE A 153 -5.53 -15.88 14.32
N VAL A 154 -4.88 -16.86 14.93
CA VAL A 154 -4.00 -17.79 14.22
C VAL A 154 -4.83 -19.01 13.85
N LEU A 155 -4.98 -19.24 12.55
CA LEU A 155 -5.58 -20.46 11.99
C LEU A 155 -4.41 -21.39 11.67
N ASP A 156 -4.39 -22.57 12.29
CA ASP A 156 -3.26 -23.51 12.26
C ASP A 156 -3.76 -24.92 11.92
N GLY A 157 -2.84 -25.82 11.54
CA GLY A 157 -3.17 -27.17 11.09
C GLY A 157 -3.90 -27.20 9.74
N LEU A 158 -3.67 -26.20 8.90
CA LEU A 158 -4.25 -26.07 7.58
C LEU A 158 -3.60 -27.06 6.60
N LEU A 159 -4.34 -27.44 5.58
CA LEU A 159 -3.81 -28.26 4.49
C LEU A 159 -2.92 -27.40 3.58
N PRO A 160 -1.78 -27.93 3.12
CA PRO A 160 -0.91 -27.23 2.17
C PRO A 160 -1.59 -27.06 0.81
N ASN A 161 -1.11 -26.09 0.03
CA ASN A 161 -1.60 -25.75 -1.30
C ASN A 161 -3.15 -25.77 -1.41
N THR A 162 -3.83 -25.18 -0.43
CA THR A 162 -5.28 -25.22 -0.30
C THR A 162 -5.86 -23.82 -0.14
N ARG A 163 -6.92 -23.53 -0.90
CA ARG A 163 -7.73 -22.32 -0.70
C ARG A 163 -8.65 -22.49 0.50
N TYR A 164 -8.59 -21.52 1.41
CA TYR A 164 -9.50 -21.39 2.53
C TYR A 164 -10.38 -20.16 2.37
N TYR A 165 -11.56 -20.23 2.97
CA TYR A 165 -12.51 -19.14 3.12
C TYR A 165 -12.74 -18.92 4.60
N TYR A 166 -12.84 -17.66 5.01
CA TYR A 166 -13.02 -17.31 6.40
C TYR A 166 -13.91 -16.08 6.57
N GLN A 167 -14.48 -15.95 7.77
CA GLN A 167 -15.37 -14.86 8.12
C GLN A 167 -15.18 -14.47 9.58
N LEU A 168 -15.09 -13.16 9.83
CA LEU A 168 -15.07 -12.59 11.18
C LEU A 168 -16.50 -12.48 11.68
N HIS A 169 -16.74 -12.96 12.90
CA HIS A 169 -18.00 -12.79 13.63
C HIS A 169 -17.74 -11.94 14.86
N TYR A 170 -18.61 -10.98 15.13
CA TYR A 170 -18.47 -10.08 16.28
C TYR A 170 -19.80 -9.54 16.75
N GLU A 171 -19.91 -9.17 18.02
CA GLU A 171 -21.11 -8.51 18.53
C GLU A 171 -21.03 -6.99 18.35
N SER A 172 -22.07 -6.37 17.80
CA SER A 172 -22.22 -4.91 17.75
C SER A 172 -23.64 -4.52 18.09
N ARG A 173 -23.79 -3.60 19.04
CA ARG A 173 -25.10 -3.08 19.49
C ARG A 173 -26.09 -4.19 19.90
N GLY A 174 -25.60 -5.23 20.59
CA GLY A 174 -26.41 -6.36 21.05
C GLY A 174 -26.87 -7.32 19.94
N ARG A 175 -26.27 -7.23 18.75
CA ARG A 175 -26.54 -8.12 17.62
C ARG A 175 -25.25 -8.74 17.12
N GLU A 176 -25.32 -9.98 16.71
CA GLU A 176 -24.23 -10.62 15.98
C GLU A 176 -24.09 -9.97 14.60
N GLN A 177 -22.85 -9.71 14.21
CA GLN A 177 -22.43 -9.16 12.93
C GLN A 177 -21.39 -10.10 12.31
N GLN A 178 -21.30 -10.07 10.99
CA GLN A 178 -20.34 -10.86 10.24
C GLN A 178 -19.68 -10.00 9.16
N SER A 179 -18.40 -10.26 8.87
CA SER A 179 -17.71 -9.65 7.72
C SER A 179 -18.24 -10.22 6.40
N ALA A 180 -17.79 -9.67 5.27
CA ALA A 180 -17.82 -10.43 4.03
C ALA A 180 -16.97 -11.70 4.15
N VAL A 181 -17.29 -12.72 3.36
CA VAL A 181 -16.43 -13.92 3.24
C VAL A 181 -15.13 -13.50 2.55
N CYS A 182 -14.02 -13.76 3.21
CA CYS A 182 -12.67 -13.51 2.74
C CYS A 182 -12.00 -14.85 2.39
N THR A 183 -10.89 -14.83 1.66
CA THR A 183 -10.15 -16.03 1.26
C THR A 183 -8.66 -15.85 1.45
N PHE A 184 -7.91 -16.95 1.53
CA PHE A 184 -6.46 -16.99 1.36
C PHE A 184 -6.09 -18.36 0.80
N HIS A 185 -4.82 -18.53 0.42
CA HIS A 185 -4.31 -19.81 -0.07
C HIS A 185 -3.04 -20.17 0.70
N THR A 186 -2.95 -21.34 1.31
CA THR A 186 -1.67 -21.80 1.89
C THR A 186 -0.62 -21.98 0.80
N GLN A 187 0.66 -22.09 1.19
CA GLN A 187 1.80 -22.16 0.27
C GLN A 187 1.53 -23.03 -0.95
N ARG A 188 1.84 -22.48 -2.13
CA ARG A 188 1.70 -23.16 -3.42
C ARG A 188 2.79 -24.21 -3.58
N ASP A 189 2.43 -25.37 -4.13
CA ASP A 189 3.42 -26.35 -4.58
C ASP A 189 4.25 -25.77 -5.74
N GLU A 190 5.49 -26.24 -5.92
CA GLU A 190 6.43 -25.74 -6.95
C GLU A 190 5.84 -25.65 -8.36
N ALA A 191 4.98 -26.59 -8.75
CA ALA A 191 4.37 -26.60 -10.08
C ALA A 191 3.10 -25.72 -10.21
N SER A 192 2.61 -25.15 -9.11
CA SER A 192 1.35 -24.40 -9.09
C SER A 192 1.58 -22.93 -9.48
N PRO A 193 0.83 -22.39 -10.45
CA PRO A 193 0.90 -20.97 -10.74
C PRO A 193 0.33 -20.16 -9.58
N PHE A 194 0.88 -18.97 -9.37
CA PHE A 194 0.43 -18.05 -8.36
C PHE A 194 0.53 -16.60 -8.83
N VAL A 195 -0.19 -15.72 -8.15
CA VAL A 195 -0.19 -14.29 -8.42
C VAL A 195 0.24 -13.56 -7.16
N PHE A 196 1.10 -12.57 -7.31
CA PHE A 196 1.38 -11.60 -6.26
C PHE A 196 1.33 -10.19 -6.86
N THR A 197 1.06 -9.21 -6.01
CA THR A 197 1.01 -7.80 -6.42
C THR A 197 2.01 -6.99 -5.62
N VAL A 198 2.43 -5.86 -6.17
CA VAL A 198 3.46 -4.99 -5.58
C VAL A 198 3.00 -3.54 -5.66
N GLN A 199 3.20 -2.79 -4.59
CA GLN A 199 2.99 -1.36 -4.50
C GLN A 199 4.13 -0.73 -3.69
N ALA A 200 4.47 0.52 -3.99
CA ALA A 200 5.47 1.30 -3.27
C ALA A 200 4.98 2.75 -3.14
N ASP A 201 5.45 3.47 -2.12
CA ASP A 201 5.27 4.93 -2.01
C ASP A 201 3.81 5.36 -1.95
N SER A 202 3.00 4.70 -1.10
CA SER A 202 1.59 5.11 -0.97
C SER A 202 1.45 6.47 -0.31
N HIS A 203 2.45 6.88 0.48
CA HIS A 203 2.70 8.18 1.14
C HIS A 203 1.56 8.75 2.01
N LEU A 204 0.30 8.65 1.60
CA LEU A 204 -0.89 9.34 2.15
C LEU A 204 -0.61 10.81 2.48
N ASP A 205 0.18 11.46 1.64
CA ASP A 205 0.56 12.86 1.78
C ASP A 205 -0.45 13.79 1.08
N GLU A 206 -0.16 15.10 1.05
CA GLU A 206 -1.00 16.11 0.41
C GLU A 206 -1.20 15.92 -1.09
N ASN A 207 -0.38 15.12 -1.77
CA ASN A 207 -0.52 14.82 -3.20
C ASN A 207 -1.28 13.51 -3.45
N THR A 208 -1.62 12.79 -2.38
CA THR A 208 -2.26 11.48 -2.50
C THR A 208 -3.78 11.62 -2.66
N SER A 209 -4.34 10.95 -3.68
CA SER A 209 -5.79 10.75 -3.81
C SER A 209 -6.19 9.41 -3.21
N GLY A 210 -6.98 9.43 -2.13
CA GLY A 210 -7.53 8.22 -1.51
C GLY A 210 -8.41 7.41 -2.45
N GLU A 211 -9.16 8.05 -3.36
CA GLU A 211 -9.99 7.36 -4.35
C GLU A 211 -9.13 6.57 -5.35
N VAL A 212 -8.06 7.19 -5.84
CA VAL A 212 -7.11 6.51 -6.74
C VAL A 212 -6.46 5.33 -6.03
N TYR A 213 -6.06 5.50 -4.76
CA TYR A 213 -5.47 4.41 -4.00
C TYR A 213 -6.44 3.24 -3.80
N LEU A 214 -7.70 3.50 -3.43
CA LEU A 214 -8.74 2.47 -3.33
C LEU A 214 -8.96 1.74 -4.65
N ARG A 215 -8.97 2.48 -5.77
CA ARG A 215 -9.12 1.88 -7.10
C ARG A 215 -7.92 0.99 -7.45
N THR A 216 -6.70 1.43 -7.15
CA THR A 216 -5.47 0.64 -7.35
C THR A 216 -5.52 -0.66 -6.55
N LEU A 217 -5.91 -0.60 -5.27
CA LEU A 217 -6.03 -1.79 -4.42
C LEU A 217 -7.17 -2.72 -4.86
N GLY A 218 -8.28 -2.15 -5.34
CA GLY A 218 -9.38 -2.93 -5.92
C GLY A 218 -8.98 -3.67 -7.19
N ASN A 219 -8.19 -3.04 -8.07
CA ASN A 219 -7.63 -3.70 -9.25
C ASN A 219 -6.71 -4.86 -8.85
N ALA A 220 -5.80 -4.62 -7.89
CA ALA A 220 -4.92 -5.67 -7.37
C ALA A 220 -5.71 -6.83 -6.73
N LEU A 221 -6.82 -6.55 -6.02
CA LEU A 221 -7.68 -7.59 -5.43
C LEU A 221 -8.39 -8.42 -6.51
N ALA A 222 -8.76 -7.82 -7.63
CA ALA A 222 -9.43 -8.50 -8.73
C ALA A 222 -8.55 -9.61 -9.35
N ASP A 223 -7.22 -9.46 -9.30
CA ASP A 223 -6.26 -10.48 -9.74
C ASP A 223 -6.16 -11.67 -8.76
N GLN A 224 -6.83 -11.61 -7.60
CA GLN A 224 -6.84 -12.63 -6.55
C GLN A 224 -5.43 -13.10 -6.12
N PRO A 225 -4.52 -12.17 -5.76
CA PRO A 225 -3.15 -12.52 -5.39
C PRO A 225 -3.10 -13.33 -4.10
N ASP A 226 -2.13 -14.24 -4.02
CA ASP A 226 -1.80 -14.97 -2.80
C ASP A 226 -1.24 -13.99 -1.73
N PHE A 227 -0.43 -13.02 -2.17
CA PHE A 227 0.11 -11.97 -1.31
C PHE A 227 0.35 -10.63 -2.03
N HIS A 228 0.43 -9.57 -1.24
CA HIS A 228 0.68 -8.20 -1.67
C HIS A 228 1.92 -7.64 -0.97
N PHE A 229 2.88 -7.14 -1.74
CA PHE A 229 4.04 -6.43 -1.23
C PHE A 229 3.80 -4.92 -1.17
N ALA A 230 4.02 -4.32 0.00
CA ALA A 230 4.13 -2.87 0.17
C ALA A 230 5.60 -2.50 0.43
N LEU A 231 6.26 -1.88 -0.55
CA LEU A 231 7.73 -1.68 -0.58
C LEU A 231 8.22 -0.40 0.14
N GLY A 232 7.50 0.02 1.18
CA GLY A 232 7.93 1.11 2.04
C GLY A 232 7.46 2.50 1.62
N ASP A 233 7.83 3.48 2.44
CA ASP A 233 7.31 4.85 2.42
C ASP A 233 5.78 4.83 2.51
N THR A 234 5.29 4.02 3.45
CA THR A 234 3.86 3.79 3.67
C THR A 234 3.38 4.68 4.81
N PHE A 235 4.09 4.69 5.94
CA PHE A 235 3.64 5.36 7.16
C PHE A 235 4.16 6.78 7.30
N MET A 236 5.23 7.12 6.56
CA MET A 236 5.82 8.45 6.51
C MET A 236 6.13 9.07 7.90
N THR A 237 6.30 8.25 8.93
CA THR A 237 6.61 8.67 10.32
C THR A 237 7.74 9.70 10.38
N GLY A 238 8.74 9.53 9.52
CA GLY A 238 9.88 10.43 9.39
C GLY A 238 9.57 11.81 8.79
N LYS A 239 8.32 12.11 8.44
CA LYS A 239 7.81 13.42 7.99
C LYS A 239 7.04 14.16 9.08
N TYR A 240 6.76 13.54 10.23
CA TYR A 240 6.07 14.19 11.35
C TYR A 240 7.06 14.88 12.29
N VAL A 241 6.62 15.96 12.96
CA VAL A 241 7.46 16.64 13.97
C VAL A 241 7.72 15.78 15.20
N LYS A 242 6.83 14.83 15.47
CA LYS A 242 6.92 13.81 16.51
C LYS A 242 6.38 12.49 15.96
N PRO A 243 7.03 11.36 16.20
CA PRO A 243 6.61 10.08 15.64
C PRO A 243 5.18 9.70 16.06
N GLU A 244 4.78 9.99 17.30
CA GLU A 244 3.45 9.68 17.85
C GLU A 244 2.30 10.29 17.03
N LEU A 245 2.54 11.44 16.40
CA LEU A 245 1.53 12.13 15.59
C LEU A 245 1.21 11.40 14.28
N SER A 246 2.03 10.42 13.89
CA SER A 246 1.80 9.60 12.70
C SER A 246 0.87 8.40 12.93
N GLU A 247 0.49 8.08 14.17
CA GLU A 247 -0.41 6.93 14.46
C GLU A 247 -1.70 6.93 13.61
N PRO A 248 -2.38 8.08 13.38
CA PRO A 248 -3.56 8.09 12.51
C PRO A 248 -3.25 7.68 11.06
N GLN A 249 -2.03 7.93 10.56
CA GLN A 249 -1.62 7.50 9.23
C GLN A 249 -1.38 5.98 9.17
N TYR A 250 -0.88 5.35 10.24
CA TYR A 250 -0.88 3.88 10.34
C TYR A 250 -2.29 3.30 10.29
N LEU A 251 -3.25 3.94 10.97
CA LEU A 251 -4.65 3.52 10.96
C LEU A 251 -5.31 3.72 9.58
N ALA A 252 -5.00 4.83 8.90
CA ALA A 252 -5.47 5.09 7.55
C ALA A 252 -4.89 4.07 6.56
N GLN A 253 -3.57 3.85 6.57
CA GLN A 253 -2.93 2.83 5.74
C GLN A 253 -3.52 1.45 5.97
N ARG A 254 -3.78 1.09 7.22
CA ARG A 254 -4.44 -0.17 7.55
C ARG A 254 -5.85 -0.26 6.94
N TYR A 255 -6.63 0.82 6.95
CA TYR A 255 -7.93 0.87 6.27
C TYR A 255 -7.81 0.59 4.77
N TYR A 256 -6.88 1.28 4.09
CA TYR A 256 -6.66 1.10 2.65
C TYR A 256 -6.14 -0.30 2.35
N LEU A 257 -5.01 -0.70 2.94
CA LEU A 257 -4.40 -2.01 2.71
C LEU A 257 -5.36 -3.15 3.02
N GLY A 258 -6.17 -3.04 4.07
CA GLY A 258 -7.17 -4.07 4.38
C GLY A 258 -8.36 -4.12 3.41
N GLN A 259 -8.45 -3.28 2.37
CA GLN A 259 -9.34 -3.50 1.22
C GLN A 259 -8.83 -4.60 0.27
N LEU A 260 -7.54 -4.95 0.35
CA LEU A 260 -6.90 -6.01 -0.44
C LEU A 260 -6.42 -7.13 0.48
N CYS A 261 -5.73 -6.75 1.54
CA CYS A 261 -5.04 -7.65 2.45
C CYS A 261 -5.96 -8.34 3.46
N HIS A 262 -7.28 -8.20 3.31
CA HIS A 262 -8.21 -9.17 3.90
C HIS A 262 -8.20 -10.50 3.13
N SER A 263 -7.60 -10.57 1.93
CA SER A 263 -7.51 -11.82 1.16
C SER A 263 -6.19 -12.10 0.44
N ALA A 264 -5.29 -11.12 0.41
CA ALA A 264 -3.89 -11.32 0.05
C ALA A 264 -3.01 -11.13 1.29
N ALA A 265 -2.09 -12.03 1.61
CA ALA A 265 -1.20 -11.81 2.75
C ALA A 265 -0.36 -10.54 2.53
N LEU A 266 -0.32 -9.64 3.51
CA LEU A 266 0.47 -8.42 3.44
C LEU A 266 1.91 -8.73 3.84
N TYR A 267 2.84 -8.41 2.94
CA TYR A 267 4.26 -8.44 3.20
C TYR A 267 4.85 -7.04 2.99
N PHE A 268 5.38 -6.46 4.06
CA PHE A 268 5.85 -5.08 4.05
C PHE A 268 7.39 -5.03 4.09
N ALA A 269 7.97 -4.14 3.28
CA ALA A 269 9.37 -3.73 3.34
C ALA A 269 9.48 -2.28 3.83
N LEU A 270 10.57 -1.93 4.52
CA LEU A 270 10.76 -0.59 5.05
C LEU A 270 11.22 0.39 3.97
N GLY A 271 10.69 1.61 4.01
CA GLY A 271 11.17 2.78 3.28
C GLY A 271 11.91 3.78 4.17
N ASN A 272 12.62 4.73 3.56
CA ASN A 272 13.42 5.72 4.29
C ASN A 272 12.60 6.75 5.08
N HIS A 273 11.30 6.86 4.80
CA HIS A 273 10.37 7.74 5.49
C HIS A 273 9.52 7.03 6.55
N ASP A 274 9.57 5.69 6.67
CA ASP A 274 8.79 4.95 7.69
C ASP A 274 9.30 5.12 9.13
N GLY A 275 10.44 5.81 9.32
CA GLY A 275 10.91 6.23 10.64
C GLY A 275 11.73 5.19 11.40
N GLU A 276 12.08 4.06 10.77
CA GLU A 276 12.87 2.98 11.37
C GLU A 276 14.37 3.00 10.99
N ALA A 277 14.85 4.03 10.30
CA ALA A 277 16.29 4.16 10.07
C ALA A 277 17.07 4.33 11.39
N GLY A 278 18.21 3.65 11.54
CA GLY A 278 18.97 3.58 12.80
C GLY A 278 19.53 4.92 13.28
N ASN A 279 19.58 5.94 12.43
CA ASN A 279 19.99 7.29 12.80
C ASN A 279 18.84 8.21 13.25
N ARG A 280 17.61 7.70 13.37
CA ARG A 280 16.44 8.48 13.78
C ARG A 280 15.97 8.11 15.19
N GLY A 281 15.66 9.12 16.00
CA GLY A 281 15.04 8.92 17.32
C GLY A 281 13.61 8.34 17.29
N SER A 282 13.00 8.20 16.10
CA SER A 282 11.69 7.60 15.91
C SER A 282 11.69 6.06 15.86
N ASN A 283 12.85 5.40 15.75
CA ASN A 283 12.95 3.98 15.39
C ASN A 283 12.16 3.04 16.33
N VAL A 284 12.28 3.21 17.65
CA VAL A 284 11.59 2.37 18.63
C VAL A 284 10.07 2.51 18.50
N TRP A 285 9.58 3.75 18.49
CA TRP A 285 8.15 4.03 18.36
C TRP A 285 7.60 3.51 17.03
N ALA A 286 8.30 3.76 15.92
CA ALA A 286 7.88 3.38 14.58
C ALA A 286 7.81 1.85 14.45
N THR A 287 8.84 1.15 14.93
CA THR A 287 8.91 -0.32 14.93
C THR A 287 7.77 -0.92 15.75
N MET A 288 7.56 -0.43 16.98
CA MET A 288 6.50 -0.93 17.85
C MET A 288 5.10 -0.66 17.29
N THR A 289 4.89 0.50 16.68
CA THR A 289 3.62 0.84 16.02
C THR A 289 3.37 0.00 14.78
N ARG A 290 4.38 -0.19 13.91
CA ARG A 290 4.27 -1.10 12.75
C ARG A 290 3.94 -2.52 13.20
N LYS A 291 4.73 -3.09 14.13
CA LYS A 291 4.51 -4.44 14.66
C LYS A 291 3.16 -4.63 15.33
N ARG A 292 2.59 -3.58 15.91
CA ARG A 292 1.24 -3.59 16.48
C ARG A 292 0.18 -3.72 15.39
N PHE A 293 0.31 -2.99 14.29
CA PHE A 293 -0.75 -2.90 13.26
C PHE A 293 -0.58 -3.86 12.09
N ILE A 294 0.63 -4.31 11.79
CA ILE A 294 0.95 -5.14 10.63
C ILE A 294 1.58 -6.45 11.09
N PRO A 295 1.02 -7.61 10.71
CA PRO A 295 1.59 -8.92 11.05
C PRO A 295 2.69 -9.30 10.04
N ASN A 296 3.83 -8.61 10.07
CA ASN A 296 4.96 -8.95 9.21
C ASN A 296 5.60 -10.28 9.67
N PRO A 297 6.30 -11.00 8.77
CA PRO A 297 7.04 -12.20 9.15
C PRO A 297 8.14 -11.95 10.18
N PHE A 298 8.42 -12.98 10.99
CA PHE A 298 9.55 -13.07 11.90
C PHE A 298 10.16 -14.48 11.78
N PRO A 299 11.43 -14.69 12.15
CA PRO A 299 12.04 -16.01 12.08
C PRO A 299 11.28 -17.08 12.87
N ASP A 300 10.86 -18.14 12.19
CA ASP A 300 10.22 -19.35 12.73
C ASP A 300 10.59 -20.58 11.88
N GLU A 301 9.77 -21.63 11.87
CA GLU A 301 10.02 -22.85 11.08
C GLU A 301 9.80 -22.65 9.58
N PHE A 302 9.01 -21.65 9.17
CA PHE A 302 8.67 -21.37 7.76
C PHE A 302 9.44 -20.15 7.23
N PHE A 303 9.41 -19.05 7.97
CA PHE A 303 10.11 -17.82 7.62
C PHE A 303 11.50 -17.79 8.25
N THR A 304 12.49 -17.32 7.49
CA THR A 304 13.77 -16.90 8.07
C THR A 304 13.89 -15.37 7.97
N GLY A 305 14.81 -14.76 8.71
CA GLY A 305 14.92 -13.30 8.74
C GLY A 305 15.79 -12.78 9.88
N ASN A 306 15.45 -11.60 10.39
CA ASN A 306 16.25 -10.94 11.41
C ASN A 306 16.10 -11.60 12.80
N GLU A 307 17.13 -12.31 13.25
CA GLU A 307 17.20 -12.92 14.58
C GLU A 307 17.77 -11.98 15.66
N ASN A 308 18.28 -10.80 15.29
CA ASN A 308 18.88 -9.86 16.22
C ASN A 308 17.80 -9.18 17.06
N ARG A 309 17.79 -9.45 18.36
CA ARG A 309 16.88 -8.82 19.30
C ARG A 309 17.41 -7.45 19.72
N GLU A 310 16.54 -6.44 19.61
CA GLU A 310 16.82 -5.07 20.05
C GLU A 310 16.09 -4.79 21.39
N PRO A 311 16.69 -4.01 22.31
CA PRO A 311 16.00 -3.54 23.50
C PRO A 311 14.67 -2.86 23.16
N GLU A 312 13.64 -3.06 23.99
CA GLU A 312 12.27 -2.53 23.83
C GLU A 312 11.48 -3.07 22.63
N ILE A 313 12.16 -3.48 21.55
CA ILE A 313 11.56 -3.93 20.28
C ILE A 313 11.43 -5.45 20.22
N GLY A 314 12.40 -6.20 20.76
CA GLY A 314 12.54 -7.63 20.50
C GLY A 314 13.03 -7.87 19.06
N LEU A 315 12.42 -8.82 18.35
CA LEU A 315 12.71 -9.03 16.92
C LEU A 315 12.11 -7.88 16.09
N PRO A 316 12.87 -7.22 15.22
CA PRO A 316 12.35 -6.10 14.44
C PRO A 316 11.30 -6.43 13.38
N GLU A 317 11.25 -7.66 12.87
CA GLU A 317 10.33 -8.07 11.78
C GLU A 317 10.52 -7.20 10.51
N ASN A 318 11.77 -6.86 10.19
CA ASN A 318 12.15 -5.85 9.20
C ASN A 318 12.69 -6.41 7.87
N TYR A 319 13.42 -7.54 7.93
CA TYR A 319 13.82 -8.31 6.76
C TYR A 319 13.55 -9.79 7.00
N TYR A 320 13.19 -10.48 5.93
CA TYR A 320 12.77 -11.88 5.96
C TYR A 320 12.84 -12.50 4.57
N GLN A 321 12.81 -13.82 4.51
CA GLN A 321 12.66 -14.56 3.26
C GLN A 321 11.86 -15.84 3.48
N PHE A 322 11.27 -16.33 2.40
CA PHE A 322 10.49 -17.56 2.33
C PHE A 322 10.41 -18.03 0.87
N GLU A 323 9.98 -19.26 0.68
CA GLU A 323 9.70 -19.83 -0.64
C GLU A 323 8.19 -19.89 -0.88
N TRP A 324 7.77 -19.78 -2.12
CA TRP A 324 6.36 -19.91 -2.51
C TRP A 324 6.25 -20.35 -3.96
N GLY A 325 5.63 -21.51 -4.20
CA GLY A 325 5.71 -22.14 -5.51
C GLY A 325 7.17 -22.44 -5.86
N ASP A 326 7.60 -22.05 -7.06
CA ASP A 326 8.97 -22.22 -7.58
C ASP A 326 9.87 -21.00 -7.35
N ALA A 327 9.46 -20.05 -6.48
CA ALA A 327 10.18 -18.81 -6.25
C ALA A 327 10.61 -18.63 -4.79
N GLN A 328 11.80 -18.05 -4.61
CA GLN A 328 12.28 -17.53 -3.33
C GLN A 328 12.08 -16.02 -3.26
N PHE A 329 11.45 -15.54 -2.20
CA PHE A 329 11.22 -14.12 -1.94
C PHE A 329 12.16 -13.64 -0.84
N ILE A 330 12.99 -12.65 -1.14
CA ILE A 330 13.93 -12.04 -0.18
C ILE A 330 13.56 -10.57 0.00
N VAL A 331 13.03 -10.23 1.17
CA VAL A 331 12.65 -8.85 1.52
C VAL A 331 13.74 -8.26 2.39
N LEU A 332 14.34 -7.17 1.92
CA LEU A 332 15.50 -6.53 2.54
C LEU A 332 15.09 -5.24 3.26
N ASP A 333 15.86 -4.90 4.29
CA ASP A 333 15.79 -3.60 4.97
C ASP A 333 17.11 -2.85 4.78
N PRO A 334 17.18 -1.95 3.78
CA PRO A 334 18.38 -1.17 3.53
C PRO A 334 18.50 0.05 4.45
N PHE A 335 17.57 0.29 5.38
CA PHE A 335 17.48 1.56 6.12
C PHE A 335 17.83 1.43 7.60
N ARG A 336 17.39 0.37 8.29
CA ARG A 336 17.60 0.23 9.74
C ARG A 336 19.08 0.21 10.12
N HIS A 337 19.91 -0.47 9.33
CA HIS A 337 21.34 -0.61 9.57
C HIS A 337 22.18 0.49 8.90
N THR A 338 21.59 1.30 8.04
CA THR A 338 22.25 2.43 7.39
C THR A 338 22.32 3.63 8.35
N THR A 339 23.48 3.82 8.96
CA THR A 339 23.72 4.92 9.92
C THR A 339 24.28 6.19 9.28
N THR A 340 24.91 6.06 8.11
CA THR A 340 25.39 7.17 7.26
C THR A 340 24.63 7.19 5.94
N ARG A 341 23.98 8.31 5.62
CA ARG A 341 23.24 8.48 4.35
C ARG A 341 24.15 9.14 3.31
N SER A 342 24.62 8.39 2.33
CA SER A 342 25.29 8.96 1.15
C SER A 342 24.26 9.75 0.33
N ARG A 343 24.32 11.09 0.38
CA ARG A 343 23.50 11.95 -0.47
C ARG A 343 24.33 12.38 -1.67
N GLY A 344 24.22 11.61 -2.76
CA GLY A 344 24.85 11.91 -4.05
C GLY A 344 26.34 11.56 -4.11
N GLY A 345 26.69 10.69 -5.07
CA GLY A 345 28.03 10.18 -5.34
C GLY A 345 27.95 8.73 -5.83
N ASP A 346 28.96 8.27 -6.58
CA ASP A 346 29.10 6.91 -7.19
C ASP A 346 29.15 5.75 -6.17
N SER A 347 28.71 5.95 -4.93
CA SER A 347 28.59 4.89 -3.93
C SER A 347 27.17 4.36 -3.91
N ASP A 348 26.99 3.15 -4.41
CA ASP A 348 25.75 2.41 -4.27
C ASP A 348 25.41 2.29 -2.77
N ASN A 349 24.14 2.51 -2.41
CA ASN A 349 23.65 2.54 -1.02
C ASN A 349 23.63 1.16 -0.33
N TRP A 350 24.42 0.21 -0.83
CA TRP A 350 24.60 -1.14 -0.31
C TRP A 350 25.98 -1.21 0.34
N TYR A 351 26.03 -1.03 1.67
CA TYR A 351 27.25 -1.17 2.47
C TYR A 351 27.29 -2.54 3.16
#